data_AF-A0A8S3ZFI8-F1
#
_entry.id   AF-A0A8S3ZFI8-F1
#
_cell.length_a   1.000
_cell.length_b   1.000
_cell.length_c   1.000
_cell.angle_alpha   90.00
_cell.angle_beta   90.00
_cell.angle_gamma   90.00
#
_symmetry.space_group_name_H-M   'P 1'
#
loop_
_entity.id
_entity.type
_entity.pdbx_description
1 polymer ?
#
loop_
_entity_poly.entity_id
_entity_poly.type
_entity_poly.pdbx_seq_one_letter_code
_entity_poly.pdbx_strand_id
1 'polypeptide(L)'
;KSDSVSDTAGVVLAFASNIILAARNIALKKMQHEPNSHWSLVLKPWSYIALTIVLQSLLVSGLYVLEMRGYMATQSSTLVALALASGVFHVSYSYISTNIVLRVMNVVSHSVANIFKRLLVVLLLSALGTRELSASNFLGLGIALAGLLVYIHGKIGEDQKSCEQIKEDTTYEGEQHKTCVTFLLLVLVSVICLHTACMIQRESTSLTSSPHRHHKQEYITFHSLPEDASHIREAETDPEMKEFLSWRLVDHPEDTDKRSKTLTTNKEIVEEAQRILVNLMEDLLREAKHVMLIDIPVFENKGDPAIAAGEVFLLDKLNKTIVFHCEAHSCIRNLRKAIKVSKGYPKDDLVILLQGGGNLVGYVFEDRIRRKYIDAFPERNCILFSQSIWLHGKYSVDLKFARQTYSNRSNLVIFLRDRQSLEIAKKNFKAVRLILAPDLAFCIGMILRQMPPLYDIIWLRREDTESSSYTFPNIPDNISVNASDWLKWRSNTGNRVVENVFIIASEGFQFLQRGRIVVTDRLHGHILSTLLNIPHVIIDNPPYLKLSSFHKTWTQGLSNTILVSNGSQALDAALELLRRYENSLPSLSYREMFALT
;
A
#
# COMPACT_ATOMS: atom_id res chain seq x y z
N LYS A 1 -9.98 14.52 -25.01
CA LYS A 1 -11.09 15.33 -25.60
C LYS A 1 -12.48 14.97 -25.06
N SER A 2 -12.64 13.84 -24.34
CA SER A 2 -13.89 13.47 -23.64
C SER A 2 -14.13 14.23 -22.34
N ASP A 3 -13.06 14.67 -21.66
CA ASP A 3 -13.18 15.18 -20.28
C ASP A 3 -13.76 16.59 -20.21
N SER A 4 -13.55 17.41 -21.25
CA SER A 4 -14.07 18.79 -21.29
C SER A 4 -15.60 18.87 -21.47
N VAL A 5 -16.21 17.84 -22.08
CA VAL A 5 -17.67 17.79 -22.31
C VAL A 5 -18.41 17.42 -21.02
N SER A 6 -17.80 16.56 -20.20
CA SER A 6 -18.31 16.15 -18.87
C SER A 6 -18.39 17.34 -17.90
N ASP A 7 -17.31 18.13 -17.80
CA ASP A 7 -17.26 19.26 -16.87
C ASP A 7 -18.24 20.37 -17.23
N THR A 8 -18.38 20.66 -18.53
CA THR A 8 -19.32 21.68 -19.01
C THR A 8 -20.76 21.28 -18.73
N ALA A 9 -21.12 20.00 -18.96
CA ALA A 9 -22.45 19.48 -18.63
C ALA A 9 -22.72 19.52 -17.12
N GLY A 10 -21.73 19.17 -16.28
CA GLY A 10 -21.84 19.24 -14.82
C GLY A 10 -22.11 20.65 -14.31
N VAL A 11 -21.39 21.65 -14.84
CA VAL A 11 -21.59 23.07 -14.48
C VAL A 11 -22.98 23.56 -14.91
N VAL A 12 -23.42 23.21 -16.13
CA VAL A 12 -24.76 23.58 -16.63
C VAL A 12 -25.86 22.96 -15.80
N LEU A 13 -25.76 21.68 -15.43
CA LEU A 13 -26.73 21.00 -14.57
C LEU A 13 -26.77 21.57 -13.16
N ALA A 14 -25.61 21.91 -12.58
CA ALA A 14 -25.54 22.57 -11.28
C ALA A 14 -26.19 23.96 -11.31
N PHE A 15 -25.97 24.73 -12.39
CA PHE A 15 -26.62 26.02 -12.59
C PHE A 15 -28.14 25.90 -12.75
N ALA A 16 -28.61 24.97 -13.60
CA ALA A 16 -30.02 24.69 -13.79
C ALA A 16 -30.71 24.28 -12.47
N SER A 17 -30.06 23.44 -11.67
CA SER A 17 -30.56 23.04 -10.35
C SER A 17 -30.76 24.23 -9.41
N ASN A 18 -29.81 25.17 -9.36
CA ASN A 18 -29.95 26.37 -8.52
C ASN A 18 -31.12 27.27 -8.99
N ILE A 19 -31.35 27.41 -10.30
CA ILE A 19 -32.49 28.16 -10.84
C ILE A 19 -33.81 27.50 -10.43
N ILE A 20 -33.93 26.19 -10.59
CA ILE A 20 -35.14 25.43 -10.24
C ILE A 20 -35.42 25.57 -8.74
N LEU A 21 -34.39 25.47 -7.89
CA LEU A 21 -34.54 25.65 -6.44
C LEU A 21 -34.96 27.08 -6.05
N ALA A 22 -34.42 28.09 -6.73
CA ALA A 22 -34.84 29.48 -6.52
C ALA A 22 -36.31 29.69 -6.92
N ALA A 23 -36.71 29.21 -8.11
CA ALA A 23 -38.09 29.26 -8.58
C ALA A 23 -39.05 28.54 -7.62
N ARG A 24 -38.66 27.37 -7.10
CA ARG A 24 -39.40 26.62 -6.08
C ARG A 24 -39.60 27.45 -4.82
N ASN A 25 -38.55 28.09 -4.30
CA ASN A 25 -38.63 28.89 -3.08
C ASN A 25 -39.52 30.13 -3.26
N ILE A 26 -39.51 30.77 -4.43
CA ILE A 26 -40.42 31.88 -4.77
C ILE A 26 -41.87 31.39 -4.80
N ALA A 27 -42.14 30.28 -5.49
CA ALA A 27 -43.47 29.70 -5.57
C ALA A 27 -44.02 29.32 -4.19
N LEU A 28 -43.19 28.68 -3.35
CA LEU A 28 -43.56 28.30 -1.99
C LEU A 28 -43.84 29.52 -1.10
N LYS A 29 -43.02 30.57 -1.18
CA LYS A 29 -43.27 31.80 -0.40
C LYS A 29 -44.55 32.51 -0.84
N LYS A 30 -44.86 32.50 -2.14
CA LYS A 30 -46.11 33.04 -2.68
C LYS A 30 -47.33 32.26 -2.18
N MET A 31 -47.27 30.94 -2.21
CA MET A 31 -48.35 30.07 -1.69
C MET A 31 -48.56 30.28 -0.19
N GLN A 32 -47.50 30.42 0.60
CA GLN A 32 -47.57 30.67 2.05
C GLN A 32 -48.24 32.01 2.44
N HIS A 33 -48.38 32.97 1.52
CA HIS A 33 -49.04 34.25 1.77
C HIS A 33 -50.53 34.27 1.37
N GLU A 34 -51.08 33.20 0.78
CA GLU A 34 -52.51 33.13 0.43
C GLU A 34 -53.37 32.83 1.67
N PRO A 35 -54.39 33.65 1.98
CA PRO A 35 -55.09 33.66 3.29
C PRO A 35 -55.93 32.40 3.61
N ASN A 36 -56.11 31.47 2.66
CA ASN A 36 -56.82 30.19 2.86
C ASN A 36 -55.92 28.96 2.65
N SER A 37 -54.59 29.14 2.58
CA SER A 37 -53.65 28.09 2.23
C SER A 37 -52.90 27.59 3.49
N HIS A 38 -53.33 26.46 4.05
CA HIS A 38 -52.59 25.74 5.10
C HIS A 38 -51.42 24.93 4.49
N TRP A 39 -50.59 25.53 3.65
CA TRP A 39 -49.39 24.88 3.13
C TRP A 39 -48.26 24.93 4.18
N SER A 40 -48.39 24.13 5.24
CA SER A 40 -47.25 23.62 5.98
C SER A 40 -46.87 22.26 5.42
N LEU A 41 -45.57 21.97 5.33
CA LEU A 41 -45.12 20.62 5.03
C LEU A 41 -45.40 19.80 6.29
N VAL A 42 -46.63 19.31 6.46
CA VAL A 42 -47.03 18.63 7.70
C VAL A 42 -46.23 17.34 7.83
N LEU A 43 -45.36 17.27 8.85
CA LEU A 43 -44.75 16.01 9.23
C LEU A 43 -45.88 15.06 9.64
N LYS A 44 -45.89 13.87 9.05
CA LYS A 44 -46.87 12.83 9.41
C LYS A 44 -46.85 12.59 10.93
N PRO A 45 -47.97 12.12 11.52
CA PRO A 45 -48.05 11.85 12.96
C PRO A 45 -46.83 11.08 13.48
N TRP A 46 -46.45 11.31 14.74
CA TRP A 46 -45.27 10.70 15.38
C TRP A 46 -45.17 9.17 15.18
N SER A 47 -46.31 8.48 15.08
CA SER A 47 -46.39 7.05 14.78
C SER A 47 -45.75 6.67 13.44
N TYR A 48 -45.84 7.52 12.40
CA TYR A 48 -45.21 7.29 11.10
C TYR A 48 -43.70 7.50 11.14
N ILE A 49 -43.23 8.49 11.90
CA ILE A 49 -41.79 8.74 12.08
C ILE A 49 -41.17 7.57 12.85
N ALA A 50 -41.81 7.15 13.95
CA ALA A 50 -41.39 5.99 14.73
C ALA A 50 -41.39 4.70 13.89
N LEU A 51 -42.44 4.46 13.10
CA LEU A 51 -42.52 3.31 12.19
C LEU A 51 -41.40 3.34 11.14
N THR A 52 -41.09 4.51 10.58
CA THR A 52 -40.00 4.66 9.60
C THR A 52 -38.65 4.34 10.23
N ILE A 53 -38.40 4.78 11.46
CA ILE A 53 -37.19 4.46 12.22
C ILE A 53 -37.08 2.95 12.44
N VAL A 54 -38.16 2.31 12.92
CA VAL A 54 -38.18 0.86 13.15
C VAL A 54 -37.90 0.09 11.85
N LEU A 55 -38.54 0.46 10.73
CA LEU A 55 -38.33 -0.18 9.43
C LEU A 55 -36.89 0.01 8.92
N GLN A 56 -36.30 1.19 9.09
CA GLN A 56 -34.90 1.45 8.72
C GLN A 56 -33.92 0.65 9.57
N SER A 57 -34.15 0.57 10.88
CA SER A 57 -33.34 -0.25 11.79
C SER A 57 -33.44 -1.73 11.43
N LEU A 58 -34.64 -2.25 11.17
CA LEU A 58 -34.85 -3.64 10.75
C LEU A 58 -34.17 -3.94 9.41
N LEU A 59 -34.21 -3.00 8.45
CA LEU A 59 -33.53 -3.14 7.17
C LEU A 59 -32.00 -3.22 7.34
N VAL A 60 -31.40 -2.28 8.09
CA VAL A 60 -29.95 -2.26 8.33
C VAL A 60 -29.50 -3.49 9.11
N SER A 61 -30.24 -3.89 10.15
CA SER A 61 -29.94 -5.10 10.93
C SER A 61 -30.12 -6.38 10.10
N GLY A 62 -31.15 -6.46 9.26
CA GLY A 62 -31.37 -7.60 8.36
C GLY A 62 -30.25 -7.74 7.32
N LEU A 63 -29.86 -6.62 6.70
CA LEU A 63 -28.72 -6.58 5.77
C LEU A 63 -27.40 -6.95 6.46
N TYR A 64 -27.19 -6.50 7.70
CA TYR A 64 -26.02 -6.87 8.48
C TYR A 64 -25.98 -8.38 8.77
N VAL A 65 -27.13 -8.99 9.09
CA VAL A 65 -27.21 -10.46 9.28
C VAL A 65 -26.93 -11.21 7.98
N LEU A 66 -27.42 -10.72 6.83
CA LEU A 66 -27.14 -11.31 5.52
C LEU A 66 -25.66 -11.17 5.13
N GLU A 67 -25.05 -10.03 5.47
CA GLU A 67 -23.62 -9.75 5.30
C GLU A 67 -22.76 -10.68 6.17
N MET A 68 -23.11 -10.87 7.45
CA MET A 68 -22.44 -11.81 8.35
C MET A 68 -22.55 -13.28 7.89
N ARG A 69 -23.60 -13.61 7.14
CA ARG A 69 -23.79 -14.96 6.55
C ARG A 69 -23.16 -15.13 5.16
N GLY A 70 -22.51 -14.10 4.62
CA GLY A 70 -21.78 -14.15 3.35
C GLY A 70 -22.67 -14.10 2.09
N TYR A 71 -23.95 -13.75 2.22
CA TYR A 71 -24.86 -13.65 1.06
C TYR A 71 -24.76 -12.33 0.31
N MET A 72 -24.15 -11.29 0.89
CA MET A 72 -23.96 -9.97 0.29
C MET A 72 -22.53 -9.47 0.50
N ALA A 73 -22.11 -8.48 -0.28
CA ALA A 73 -20.78 -7.88 -0.16
C ALA A 73 -20.58 -7.19 1.19
N THR A 74 -19.38 -7.30 1.76
CA THR A 74 -18.99 -6.58 2.99
C THR A 74 -19.14 -5.06 2.84
N GLN A 75 -19.59 -4.39 3.90
CA GLN A 75 -19.94 -2.96 4.02
C GLN A 75 -21.25 -2.55 3.33
N SER A 76 -22.04 -3.49 2.81
CA SER A 76 -23.34 -3.18 2.21
C SER A 76 -24.31 -2.59 3.24
N SER A 77 -24.34 -3.13 4.47
CA SER A 77 -25.19 -2.58 5.53
C SER A 77 -24.76 -1.15 5.91
N THR A 78 -23.46 -0.87 5.89
CA THR A 78 -22.90 0.46 6.21
C THR A 78 -23.21 1.48 5.13
N LEU A 79 -23.07 1.12 3.85
CA LEU A 79 -23.41 2.00 2.73
C LEU A 79 -24.90 2.36 2.76
N VAL A 80 -25.77 1.37 3.00
CA VAL A 80 -27.21 1.59 3.13
C VAL A 80 -27.51 2.47 4.35
N ALA A 81 -26.87 2.24 5.49
CA ALA A 81 -27.02 3.08 6.67
C ALA A 81 -26.60 4.54 6.42
N LEU A 82 -25.48 4.77 5.72
CA LEU A 82 -25.02 6.11 5.33
C LEU A 82 -25.97 6.79 4.33
N ALA A 83 -26.49 6.05 3.35
CA ALA A 83 -27.47 6.57 2.41
C ALA A 83 -28.78 6.96 3.11
N LEU A 84 -29.26 6.12 4.05
CA LEU A 84 -30.42 6.42 4.88
C LEU A 84 -30.19 7.66 5.76
N ALA A 85 -29.04 7.74 6.44
CA ALA A 85 -28.66 8.91 7.24
C ALA A 85 -28.60 10.18 6.39
N SER A 86 -27.99 10.12 5.20
CA SER A 86 -27.97 11.23 4.24
C SER A 86 -29.39 11.67 3.85
N GLY A 87 -30.29 10.70 3.61
CA GLY A 87 -31.71 10.96 3.37
C GLY A 87 -32.39 11.69 4.53
N VAL A 88 -32.16 11.25 5.78
CA VAL A 88 -32.72 11.90 6.99
C VAL A 88 -32.22 13.33 7.13
N PHE A 89 -30.91 13.57 6.93
CA PHE A 89 -30.35 14.93 6.95
C PHE A 89 -30.94 15.81 5.84
N HIS A 90 -31.16 15.25 4.65
CA HIS A 90 -31.74 15.96 3.52
C HIS A 90 -33.20 16.36 3.78
N VAL A 91 -34.01 15.44 4.33
CA VAL A 91 -35.40 15.73 4.73
C VAL A 91 -35.44 16.78 5.83
N SER A 92 -34.59 16.64 6.86
CA SER A 92 -34.50 17.59 7.96
C SER A 92 -34.13 19.00 7.47
N TYR A 93 -33.11 19.10 6.62
CA TYR A 93 -32.72 20.37 6.00
C TYR A 93 -33.85 20.97 5.17
N SER A 94 -34.50 20.17 4.32
CA SER A 94 -35.60 20.63 3.46
C SER A 94 -36.79 21.14 4.27
N TYR A 95 -37.12 20.45 5.36
CA TYR A 95 -38.20 20.84 6.27
C TYR A 95 -37.88 22.17 6.98
N ILE A 96 -36.69 22.31 7.58
CA ILE A 96 -36.26 23.55 8.27
C ILE A 96 -36.23 24.72 7.30
N SER A 97 -35.59 24.50 6.14
CA SER A 97 -35.43 25.50 5.10
C SER A 97 -36.78 26.05 4.63
N THR A 98 -37.79 25.18 4.49
CA THR A 98 -39.09 25.54 3.91
C THR A 98 -40.13 26.02 4.93
N ASN A 99 -40.20 25.41 6.11
CA ASN A 99 -41.22 25.74 7.11
C ASN A 99 -40.76 26.76 8.16
N ILE A 100 -39.45 26.86 8.40
CA ILE A 100 -38.92 27.75 9.43
C ILE A 100 -38.26 28.96 8.77
N VAL A 101 -37.20 28.71 7.97
CA VAL A 101 -36.37 29.80 7.44
C VAL A 101 -37.13 30.63 6.40
N LEU A 102 -37.82 30.00 5.44
CA LEU A 102 -38.62 30.73 4.45
C LEU A 102 -39.84 31.47 5.04
N ARG A 103 -40.34 31.09 6.22
CA ARG A 103 -41.41 31.85 6.89
C ARG A 103 -40.87 33.16 7.46
N VAL A 104 -39.72 33.11 8.13
CA VAL A 104 -39.11 34.26 8.83
C VAL A 104 -38.31 35.17 7.89
N MET A 105 -37.75 34.62 6.80
CA MET A 105 -36.85 35.35 5.90
C MET A 105 -37.44 35.50 4.49
N ASN A 106 -37.14 36.61 3.82
CA ASN A 106 -37.44 36.74 2.39
C ASN A 106 -36.54 35.81 1.54
N VAL A 107 -36.97 35.51 0.31
CA VAL A 107 -36.31 34.51 -0.56
C VAL A 107 -34.85 34.88 -0.88
N VAL A 108 -34.56 36.19 -0.95
CA VAL A 108 -33.20 36.70 -1.17
C VAL A 108 -32.31 36.43 0.05
N SER A 109 -32.78 36.73 1.25
CA SER A 109 -32.04 36.49 2.50
C SER A 109 -31.82 35.01 2.76
N HIS A 110 -32.79 34.16 2.40
CA HIS A 110 -32.65 32.71 2.43
C HIS A 110 -31.53 32.22 1.50
N SER A 111 -31.45 32.79 0.29
CA SER A 111 -30.40 32.47 -0.67
C SER A 111 -29.01 32.92 -0.16
N VAL A 112 -28.93 34.08 0.49
CA VAL A 112 -27.70 34.57 1.13
C VAL A 112 -27.26 33.68 2.31
N ALA A 113 -28.19 33.21 3.14
CA ALA A 113 -27.88 32.28 4.23
C ALA A 113 -27.27 30.96 3.71
N ASN A 114 -27.73 30.47 2.55
CA ASN A 114 -27.14 29.30 1.89
C ASN A 114 -25.71 29.57 1.38
N ILE A 115 -25.43 30.78 0.87
CA ILE A 115 -24.07 31.20 0.49
C ILE A 115 -23.16 31.21 1.72
N PHE A 116 -23.61 31.83 2.82
CA PHE A 116 -22.87 31.87 4.08
C PHE A 116 -22.52 30.46 4.60
N LYS A 117 -23.48 29.53 4.59
CA LYS A 117 -23.26 28.12 4.97
C LYS A 117 -22.13 27.48 4.16
N ARG A 118 -22.09 27.70 2.84
CA ARG A 118 -21.06 27.13 1.95
C ARG A 118 -19.68 27.72 2.25
N LEU A 119 -19.59 29.04 2.45
CA LEU A 119 -18.35 29.72 2.82
C LEU A 119 -17.81 29.21 4.16
N LEU A 120 -18.69 29.02 5.15
CA LEU A 120 -18.32 28.50 6.46
C LEU A 120 -17.70 27.10 6.38
N VAL A 121 -18.29 26.20 5.58
CA VAL A 121 -17.75 24.83 5.39
C VAL A 121 -16.35 24.87 4.77
N VAL A 122 -16.15 25.71 3.73
CA VAL A 122 -14.84 25.84 3.07
C VAL A 122 -13.80 26.39 4.05
N LEU A 123 -14.15 27.42 4.83
CA LEU A 123 -13.26 28.00 5.85
C LEU A 123 -12.90 26.99 6.94
N LEU A 124 -13.86 26.21 7.45
CA LEU A 124 -13.60 25.18 8.48
C LEU A 124 -12.69 24.07 7.97
N LEU A 125 -12.92 23.56 6.75
CA LEU A 125 -12.08 22.52 6.16
C LEU A 125 -10.64 23.01 5.91
N SER A 126 -10.49 24.28 5.54
CA SER A 126 -9.18 24.92 5.35
C SER A 126 -8.47 25.15 6.69
N ALA A 127 -9.19 25.59 7.72
CA ALA A 127 -8.65 25.81 9.06
C ALA A 127 -8.20 24.52 9.77
N LEU A 128 -8.87 23.40 9.48
CA LEU A 128 -8.50 22.07 9.99
C LEU A 128 -7.34 21.41 9.21
N GLY A 129 -6.76 22.09 8.21
CA GLY A 129 -5.63 21.58 7.42
C GLY A 129 -6.01 20.43 6.48
N THR A 130 -7.29 20.17 6.27
CA THR A 130 -7.77 19.04 5.44
C THR A 130 -7.74 19.34 3.94
N ARG A 131 -7.59 20.62 3.55
CA ARG A 131 -7.48 21.07 2.16
C ARG A 131 -6.51 22.24 2.03
N GLU A 132 -5.67 22.21 1.01
CA GLU A 132 -4.81 23.33 0.63
C GLU A 132 -5.57 24.30 -0.29
N LEU A 133 -5.52 25.60 0.01
CA LEU A 133 -6.17 26.64 -0.80
C LEU A 133 -5.21 27.15 -1.87
N SER A 134 -5.51 26.88 -3.14
CA SER A 134 -4.85 27.54 -4.27
C SER A 134 -5.16 29.05 -4.29
N ALA A 135 -4.29 29.86 -4.89
CA ALA A 135 -4.46 31.32 -4.98
C ALA A 135 -5.80 31.76 -5.61
N SER A 136 -6.30 31.04 -6.62
CA SER A 136 -7.61 31.29 -7.25
C SER A 136 -8.79 31.05 -6.30
N ASN A 137 -8.76 29.96 -5.53
CA ASN A 137 -9.77 29.64 -4.52
C ASN A 137 -9.78 30.67 -3.39
N PHE A 138 -8.60 31.16 -2.97
CA PHE A 138 -8.49 32.22 -1.98
C PHE A 138 -9.10 33.53 -2.48
N LEU A 139 -8.82 33.91 -3.73
CA LEU A 139 -9.40 35.09 -4.36
C LEU A 139 -10.94 34.97 -4.50
N GLY A 140 -11.43 33.82 -4.96
CA GLY A 140 -12.87 33.55 -5.06
C GLY A 140 -13.59 33.60 -3.72
N LEU A 141 -12.95 33.07 -2.66
CA LEU A 141 -13.45 33.14 -1.29
C LEU A 141 -13.50 34.58 -0.78
N GLY A 142 -12.48 35.39 -1.07
CA GLY A 142 -12.43 36.82 -0.74
C GLY A 142 -13.55 37.62 -1.39
N ILE A 143 -13.81 37.40 -2.69
CA ILE A 143 -14.90 38.06 -3.42
C ILE A 143 -16.27 37.69 -2.82
N ALA A 144 -16.48 36.41 -2.51
CA ALA A 144 -17.74 35.94 -1.92
C ALA A 144 -17.99 36.51 -0.51
N LEU A 145 -16.94 36.64 0.31
CA LEU A 145 -17.01 37.27 1.63
C LEU A 145 -17.33 38.77 1.53
N ALA A 146 -16.68 39.48 0.60
CA ALA A 146 -16.95 40.90 0.36
C ALA A 146 -18.42 41.12 -0.05
N GLY A 147 -18.95 40.31 -0.98
CA GLY A 147 -20.36 40.38 -1.38
C GLY A 147 -21.34 40.13 -0.23
N LEU A 148 -21.02 39.18 0.65
CA LEU A 148 -21.82 38.92 1.85
C LEU A 148 -21.81 40.12 2.82
N LEU A 149 -20.64 40.74 3.05
CA LEU A 149 -20.51 41.90 3.91
C LEU A 149 -21.29 43.11 3.38
N VAL A 150 -21.25 43.36 2.06
CA VAL A 150 -22.05 44.41 1.41
C VAL A 150 -23.54 44.17 1.61
N TYR A 151 -24.01 42.93 1.45
CA TYR A 151 -25.41 42.58 1.67
C TYR A 151 -25.85 42.80 3.12
N ILE A 152 -25.06 42.33 4.09
CA ILE A 152 -25.35 42.51 5.51
C ILE A 152 -25.39 44.00 5.87
N HIS A 153 -24.43 44.78 5.37
CA HIS A 153 -24.40 46.23 5.59
C HIS A 153 -25.63 46.95 5.02
N GLY A 154 -26.03 46.60 3.79
CA GLY A 154 -27.24 47.17 3.17
C GLY A 154 -28.52 46.81 3.92
N LYS A 155 -28.61 45.59 4.45
CA LYS A 155 -29.78 45.11 5.18
C LYS A 155 -29.91 45.67 6.60
N ILE A 156 -28.78 45.90 7.29
CA ILE A 156 -28.75 46.62 8.58
C ILE A 156 -29.30 48.06 8.42
N GLY A 157 -29.18 48.66 7.23
CA GLY A 157 -29.78 49.95 6.89
C GLY A 157 -31.29 49.92 6.56
N GLU A 158 -31.85 48.77 6.15
CA GLU A 158 -33.29 48.61 5.87
C GLU A 158 -34.11 48.28 7.13
N ASP A 159 -33.57 47.50 8.07
CA ASP A 159 -34.30 47.09 9.28
C ASP A 159 -34.52 48.23 10.31
N GLN A 160 -33.87 49.39 10.15
CA GLN A 160 -34.22 50.61 10.89
C GLN A 160 -35.55 51.24 10.44
N LYS A 161 -36.11 50.85 9.29
CA LYS A 161 -37.42 51.34 8.80
C LYS A 161 -38.58 50.33 8.97
N SER A 162 -38.30 49.05 9.26
CA SER A 162 -39.32 47.99 9.34
C SER A 162 -39.77 47.65 10.77
N CYS A 163 -39.13 48.22 11.79
CA CYS A 163 -39.29 47.81 13.20
C CYS A 163 -40.60 48.27 13.89
N GLU A 164 -41.52 48.96 13.19
CA GLU A 164 -42.83 49.35 13.74
C GLU A 164 -44.00 48.44 13.37
N GLN A 165 -43.82 47.43 12.49
CA GLN A 165 -44.94 46.68 11.91
C GLN A 165 -45.03 45.17 12.22
N ILE A 166 -44.27 44.64 13.18
CA ILE A 166 -44.38 43.22 13.59
C ILE A 166 -44.61 43.12 15.10
N LYS A 167 -45.80 43.55 15.53
CA LYS A 167 -46.40 43.20 16.82
C LYS A 167 -47.85 42.77 16.58
N GLU A 168 -48.03 41.58 16.02
CA GLU A 168 -49.26 40.77 16.15
C GLU A 168 -49.04 39.44 15.42
N ASP A 169 -48.64 38.41 16.17
CA ASP A 169 -49.03 37.00 15.94
C ASP A 169 -48.47 36.10 17.06
N THR A 170 -48.96 36.32 18.27
CA THR A 170 -48.80 35.41 19.41
C THR A 170 -49.72 34.19 19.24
N THR A 171 -49.42 33.35 18.25
CA THR A 171 -49.90 31.96 18.17
C THR A 171 -48.85 31.00 17.58
N TYR A 172 -47.59 31.43 17.51
CA TYR A 172 -46.50 30.73 16.80
C TYR A 172 -45.48 30.02 17.71
N GLU A 173 -45.48 30.24 19.03
CA GLU A 173 -44.48 29.65 19.94
C GLU A 173 -44.67 28.14 20.18
N GLY A 174 -45.92 27.66 20.23
CA GLY A 174 -46.23 26.24 20.47
C GLY A 174 -45.88 25.31 19.30
N GLU A 175 -45.96 25.82 18.07
CA GLU A 175 -45.59 25.08 16.85
C GLU A 175 -44.06 25.06 16.65
N GLN A 176 -43.37 26.17 16.98
CA GLN A 176 -41.89 26.23 16.98
C GLN A 176 -41.27 25.27 17.98
N HIS A 177 -41.81 25.15 19.20
CA HIS A 177 -41.26 24.26 20.22
C HIS A 177 -41.40 22.78 19.81
N LYS A 178 -42.57 22.36 19.30
CA LYS A 178 -42.77 21.00 18.76
C LYS A 178 -41.84 20.73 17.58
N THR A 179 -41.62 21.73 16.73
CA THR A 179 -40.75 21.63 15.57
C THR A 179 -39.27 21.51 15.94
N CYS A 180 -38.81 22.29 16.92
CA CYS A 180 -37.44 22.26 17.42
C CYS A 180 -37.13 20.93 18.14
N VAL A 181 -38.09 20.41 18.91
CA VAL A 181 -38.00 19.08 19.54
C VAL A 181 -37.95 17.97 18.49
N THR A 182 -38.77 18.05 17.44
CA THR A 182 -38.76 17.08 16.32
C THR A 182 -37.43 17.10 15.57
N PHE A 183 -36.83 18.27 15.38
CA PHE A 183 -35.51 18.42 14.76
C PHE A 183 -34.39 17.83 15.64
N LEU A 184 -34.36 18.16 16.93
CA LEU A 184 -33.40 17.59 17.87
C LEU A 184 -33.50 16.06 17.94
N LEU A 185 -34.71 15.51 17.87
CA LEU A 185 -34.95 14.06 17.78
C LEU A 185 -34.44 13.45 16.47
N LEU A 186 -34.66 14.09 15.32
CA LEU A 186 -34.14 13.59 14.03
C LEU A 186 -32.60 13.63 13.97
N VAL A 187 -31.97 14.66 14.55
CA VAL A 187 -30.51 14.74 14.69
C VAL A 187 -30.01 13.67 15.65
N LEU A 188 -30.65 13.49 16.80
CA LEU A 188 -30.30 12.46 17.78
C LEU A 188 -30.40 11.06 17.16
N VAL A 189 -31.47 10.77 16.42
CA VAL A 189 -31.64 9.52 15.67
C VAL A 189 -30.53 9.33 14.64
N SER A 190 -30.17 10.38 13.89
CA SER A 190 -29.09 10.31 12.91
C SER A 190 -27.72 10.04 13.56
N VAL A 191 -27.47 10.63 14.72
CA VAL A 191 -26.26 10.39 15.52
C VAL A 191 -26.26 8.98 16.10
N ILE A 192 -27.40 8.48 16.59
CA ILE A 192 -27.53 7.10 17.08
C ILE A 192 -27.35 6.10 15.93
N CYS A 193 -27.93 6.33 14.75
CA CYS A 193 -27.71 5.51 13.56
C CYS A 193 -26.24 5.50 13.12
N LEU A 194 -25.58 6.66 13.14
CA LEU A 194 -24.16 6.76 12.82
C LEU A 194 -23.29 6.08 13.88
N HIS A 195 -23.64 6.22 15.16
CA HIS A 195 -22.92 5.58 16.27
C HIS A 195 -23.13 4.07 16.28
N THR A 196 -24.33 3.58 15.99
CA THR A 196 -24.63 2.14 15.86
C THR A 196 -23.94 1.56 14.64
N ALA A 197 -23.92 2.24 13.48
CA ALA A 197 -23.12 1.84 12.33
C ALA A 197 -21.61 1.77 12.66
N CYS A 198 -21.07 2.78 13.36
CA CYS A 198 -19.68 2.77 13.84
C CYS A 198 -19.38 1.67 14.87
N MET A 199 -20.33 1.36 15.76
CA MET A 199 -20.19 0.29 16.77
C MET A 199 -20.25 -1.10 16.12
N ILE A 200 -21.17 -1.32 15.20
CA ILE A 200 -21.26 -2.53 14.39
C ILE A 200 -19.96 -2.75 13.61
N GLN A 201 -19.39 -1.68 13.05
CA GLN A 201 -18.08 -1.73 12.38
C GLN A 201 -16.92 -2.02 13.34
N ARG A 202 -17.04 -1.65 14.62
CA ARG A 202 -16.04 -1.93 15.68
C ARG A 202 -16.15 -3.35 16.22
N GLU A 203 -17.35 -3.89 16.37
CA GLU A 203 -17.60 -5.29 16.76
C GLU A 203 -17.35 -6.28 15.63
N SER A 204 -17.63 -5.92 14.37
CA SER A 204 -17.20 -6.74 13.24
C SER A 204 -15.68 -6.89 13.25
N THR A 205 -14.92 -5.81 13.49
CA THR A 205 -13.45 -5.89 13.63
C THR A 205 -12.95 -6.69 14.83
N SER A 206 -13.77 -6.95 15.86
CA SER A 206 -13.37 -7.75 17.04
C SER A 206 -13.79 -9.21 16.95
N LEU A 207 -14.93 -9.51 16.29
CA LEU A 207 -15.46 -10.87 16.09
C LEU A 207 -14.93 -11.53 14.82
N THR A 208 -14.50 -10.77 13.81
CA THR A 208 -13.76 -11.30 12.65
C THR A 208 -12.26 -11.22 12.91
N SER A 209 -11.77 -12.01 13.87
CA SER A 209 -10.35 -12.40 13.94
C SER A 209 -10.01 -13.45 12.86
N SER A 210 -10.53 -13.24 11.64
CA SER A 210 -10.12 -13.92 10.41
C SER A 210 -10.01 -12.84 9.32
N PRO A 211 -8.91 -12.82 8.54
CA PRO A 211 -8.39 -11.57 8.00
C PRO A 211 -8.92 -11.34 6.58
N HIS A 212 -10.05 -10.65 6.40
CA HIS A 212 -10.32 -10.06 5.09
C HIS A 212 -11.09 -8.74 5.16
N ARG A 213 -10.52 -7.75 4.45
CA ARG A 213 -11.07 -6.45 4.00
C ARG A 213 -10.87 -5.23 4.91
N HIS A 214 -9.62 -4.79 4.94
CA HIS A 214 -9.31 -3.36 4.88
C HIS A 214 -9.65 -2.79 3.49
N HIS A 215 -9.87 -1.47 3.42
CA HIS A 215 -9.98 -0.67 2.19
C HIS A 215 -9.25 -1.30 1.00
N LYS A 216 -9.92 -1.40 -0.17
CA LYS A 216 -9.28 -1.77 -1.45
C LYS A 216 -8.26 -0.68 -1.85
N GLN A 217 -7.11 -0.70 -1.21
CA GLN A 217 -5.85 -0.63 -1.92
C GLN A 217 -5.73 -2.01 -2.56
N GLU A 218 -5.69 -2.06 -3.90
CA GLU A 218 -5.36 -3.30 -4.60
C GLU A 218 -3.91 -3.64 -4.28
N TYR A 219 -3.70 -4.35 -3.16
CA TYR A 219 -2.42 -4.93 -2.83
C TYR A 219 -2.08 -5.98 -3.88
N ILE A 220 -0.79 -6.11 -4.18
CA ILE A 220 -0.33 -7.11 -5.14
C ILE A 220 -0.71 -8.48 -4.62
N THR A 221 -1.42 -9.23 -5.46
CA THR A 221 -1.73 -10.63 -5.16
C THR A 221 -0.49 -11.44 -5.50
N PHE A 222 0.16 -11.94 -4.47
CA PHE A 222 1.27 -12.86 -4.61
C PHE A 222 0.72 -14.27 -4.85
N HIS A 223 1.24 -14.97 -5.85
CA HIS A 223 0.87 -16.36 -6.12
C HIS A 223 1.82 -17.32 -5.40
N SER A 224 1.31 -18.50 -5.04
CA SER A 224 2.14 -19.56 -4.46
C SER A 224 3.16 -20.08 -5.47
N LEU A 225 4.31 -20.54 -4.97
CA LEU A 225 5.38 -21.12 -5.77
C LEU A 225 4.89 -22.37 -6.54
N PRO A 226 5.25 -22.55 -7.83
CA PRO A 226 4.83 -23.70 -8.64
C PRO A 226 5.12 -25.05 -7.97
N GLU A 227 4.19 -26.01 -8.00
CA GLU A 227 4.26 -27.30 -7.28
C GLU A 227 5.56 -28.08 -7.51
N ASP A 228 6.07 -28.13 -8.74
CA ASP A 228 7.28 -28.87 -9.10
C ASP A 228 8.00 -28.23 -10.31
N ALA A 229 9.33 -28.20 -10.25
CA ALA A 229 10.23 -27.72 -11.31
C ALA A 229 10.69 -28.85 -12.26
N SER A 230 10.13 -30.07 -12.16
CA SER A 230 10.42 -31.22 -13.03
C SER A 230 10.32 -30.91 -14.51
N HIS A 231 9.35 -30.07 -14.91
CA HIS A 231 9.19 -29.60 -16.28
C HIS A 231 10.46 -28.94 -16.86
N ILE A 232 11.27 -28.27 -16.03
CA ILE A 232 12.55 -27.66 -16.46
C ILE A 232 13.52 -28.74 -16.93
N ARG A 233 13.62 -29.83 -16.17
CA ARG A 233 14.51 -30.96 -16.49
C ARG A 233 13.99 -31.79 -17.65
N GLU A 234 12.68 -31.92 -17.79
CA GLU A 234 12.06 -32.65 -18.90
C GLU A 234 12.22 -31.92 -20.23
N ALA A 235 12.15 -30.59 -20.22
CA ALA A 235 12.35 -29.75 -21.40
C ALA A 235 13.84 -29.59 -21.80
N GLU A 236 14.78 -29.93 -20.91
CA GLU A 236 16.22 -29.77 -21.16
C GLU A 236 16.76 -30.84 -22.12
N THR A 237 17.37 -30.36 -23.21
CA THR A 237 17.93 -31.22 -24.27
C THR A 237 19.44 -31.42 -24.14
N ASP A 238 20.15 -30.50 -23.49
CA ASP A 238 21.59 -30.63 -23.25
C ASP A 238 21.86 -31.69 -22.16
N PRO A 239 22.59 -32.79 -22.47
CA PRO A 239 22.91 -33.83 -21.49
C PRO A 239 23.62 -33.29 -20.24
N GLU A 240 24.52 -32.32 -20.38
CA GLU A 240 25.28 -31.77 -19.25
C GLU A 240 24.37 -30.97 -18.31
N MET A 241 23.46 -30.16 -18.87
CA MET A 241 22.47 -29.43 -18.08
C MET A 241 21.45 -30.36 -17.44
N LYS A 242 21.04 -31.42 -18.13
CA LYS A 242 20.11 -32.42 -17.57
C LYS A 242 20.71 -33.17 -16.38
N GLU A 243 22.01 -33.43 -16.42
CA GLU A 243 22.77 -33.96 -15.27
C GLU A 243 22.80 -32.94 -14.12
N PHE A 244 23.17 -31.69 -14.39
CA PHE A 244 23.18 -30.60 -13.40
C PHE A 244 21.81 -30.42 -12.70
N LEU A 245 20.70 -30.50 -13.45
CA LEU A 245 19.35 -30.38 -12.90
C LEU A 245 18.96 -31.53 -11.96
N SER A 246 19.73 -32.64 -11.93
CA SER A 246 19.55 -33.75 -11.00
C SER A 246 20.47 -33.67 -9.77
N TRP A 247 21.38 -32.70 -9.73
CA TRP A 247 22.33 -32.58 -8.64
C TRP A 247 21.66 -32.22 -7.32
N ARG A 248 22.28 -32.71 -6.26
CA ARG A 248 22.03 -32.27 -4.90
C ARG A 248 22.85 -30.99 -4.66
N LEU A 249 22.24 -29.81 -4.80
CA LEU A 249 23.00 -28.55 -4.88
C LEU A 249 23.77 -28.22 -3.60
N VAL A 250 23.36 -28.74 -2.45
CA VAL A 250 24.10 -28.54 -1.20
C VAL A 250 25.51 -29.17 -1.26
N ASP A 251 25.73 -30.17 -2.11
CA ASP A 251 27.04 -30.83 -2.30
C ASP A 251 27.89 -30.12 -3.36
N HIS A 252 27.32 -29.17 -4.10
CA HIS A 252 27.97 -28.35 -5.13
C HIS A 252 27.79 -26.85 -4.85
N PRO A 253 28.28 -26.36 -3.68
CA PRO A 253 27.91 -25.06 -3.15
C PRO A 253 28.39 -23.87 -3.98
N GLU A 254 29.33 -24.07 -4.91
CA GLU A 254 29.88 -23.00 -5.74
C GLU A 254 29.30 -23.00 -7.16
N ASP A 255 28.55 -24.01 -7.57
CA ASP A 255 28.16 -24.25 -8.96
C ASP A 255 26.66 -24.04 -9.23
N THR A 256 25.95 -23.43 -8.27
CA THR A 256 24.50 -23.27 -8.33
C THR A 256 24.04 -22.32 -9.45
N ASP A 257 24.91 -21.43 -9.94
CA ASP A 257 24.65 -20.51 -11.05
C ASP A 257 24.95 -21.09 -12.44
N LYS A 258 25.27 -22.39 -12.56
CA LYS A 258 25.72 -23.01 -13.82
C LYS A 258 24.76 -22.75 -15.00
N ARG A 259 23.45 -22.81 -14.76
CA ARG A 259 22.41 -22.58 -15.76
C ARG A 259 22.13 -21.10 -16.04
N SER A 260 22.56 -20.16 -15.19
CA SER A 260 22.17 -18.75 -15.30
C SER A 260 22.56 -18.09 -16.63
N LYS A 261 23.64 -18.58 -17.26
CA LYS A 261 24.18 -18.05 -18.52
C LYS A 261 23.32 -18.39 -19.74
N THR A 262 22.47 -19.41 -19.66
CA THR A 262 21.61 -19.84 -20.78
C THR A 262 20.21 -19.24 -20.70
N LEU A 263 19.84 -18.64 -19.56
CA LEU A 263 18.51 -18.07 -19.35
C LEU A 263 18.44 -16.68 -19.98
N THR A 264 17.39 -16.42 -20.76
CA THR A 264 17.27 -15.17 -21.54
C THR A 264 16.04 -14.35 -21.18
N THR A 265 15.08 -14.97 -20.49
CA THR A 265 13.82 -14.34 -20.09
C THR A 265 13.70 -14.21 -18.57
N ASN A 266 12.90 -13.24 -18.13
CA ASN A 266 12.57 -13.03 -16.72
C ASN A 266 11.98 -14.28 -16.08
N LYS A 267 11.04 -14.93 -16.78
CA LYS A 267 10.37 -16.14 -16.29
C LYS A 267 11.37 -17.26 -16.01
N GLU A 268 12.25 -17.56 -16.97
CA GLU A 268 13.28 -18.61 -16.82
C GLU A 268 14.21 -18.35 -15.63
N ILE A 269 14.65 -17.10 -15.44
CA ILE A 269 15.50 -16.70 -14.31
C ILE A 269 14.79 -16.88 -12.99
N VAL A 270 13.53 -16.44 -12.91
CA VAL A 270 12.72 -16.55 -11.69
C VAL A 270 12.48 -18.01 -11.34
N GLU A 271 12.09 -18.84 -12.31
CA GLU A 271 11.88 -20.27 -12.12
C GLU A 271 13.16 -21.00 -11.70
N GLU A 272 14.30 -20.67 -12.31
CA GLU A 272 15.59 -21.25 -11.92
C GLU A 272 16.01 -20.83 -10.52
N ALA A 273 15.85 -19.54 -10.17
CA ALA A 273 16.18 -19.05 -8.83
C ALA A 273 15.33 -19.75 -7.76
N GLN A 274 14.03 -19.94 -8.04
CA GLN A 274 13.13 -20.70 -7.17
C GLN A 274 13.52 -22.16 -7.05
N ARG A 275 13.85 -22.83 -8.16
CA ARG A 275 14.32 -24.22 -8.18
C ARG A 275 15.56 -24.40 -7.29
N ILE A 276 16.55 -23.52 -7.43
CA ILE A 276 17.78 -23.57 -6.63
C ILE A 276 17.46 -23.41 -5.13
N LEU A 277 16.66 -22.40 -4.78
CA LEU A 277 16.33 -22.11 -3.39
C LEU A 277 15.50 -23.22 -2.73
N VAL A 278 14.52 -23.76 -3.44
CA VAL A 278 13.72 -24.91 -2.99
C VAL A 278 14.63 -26.13 -2.80
N ASN A 279 15.45 -26.50 -3.79
CA ASN A 279 16.35 -27.65 -3.71
C ASN A 279 17.32 -27.55 -2.52
N LEU A 280 17.98 -26.40 -2.34
CA LEU A 280 18.89 -26.17 -1.21
C LEU A 280 18.16 -26.30 0.13
N MET A 281 16.96 -25.72 0.25
CA MET A 281 16.23 -25.67 1.51
C MET A 281 15.53 -26.99 1.84
N GLU A 282 15.07 -27.77 0.85
CA GLU A 282 14.56 -29.13 1.07
C GLU A 282 15.63 -30.03 1.70
N ASP A 283 16.87 -29.93 1.24
CA ASP A 283 17.99 -30.68 1.79
C ASP A 283 18.39 -30.20 3.19
N LEU A 284 18.45 -28.88 3.40
CA LEU A 284 18.90 -28.31 4.68
C LEU A 284 17.83 -28.39 5.78
N LEU A 285 16.54 -28.43 5.42
CA LEU A 285 15.41 -28.52 6.35
C LEU A 285 14.73 -29.90 6.34
N ARG A 286 15.36 -30.94 5.75
CA ARG A 286 14.72 -32.24 5.50
C ARG A 286 14.01 -32.82 6.72
N GLU A 287 14.68 -32.80 7.88
CA GLU A 287 14.14 -33.35 9.13
C GLU A 287 13.32 -32.33 9.95
N ALA A 288 13.50 -31.04 9.68
CA ALA A 288 12.91 -29.97 10.45
C ALA A 288 11.52 -29.60 9.96
N LYS A 289 10.50 -29.66 10.82
CA LYS A 289 9.15 -29.15 10.51
C LYS A 289 8.96 -27.71 10.96
N HIS A 290 9.79 -27.26 11.90
CA HIS A 290 9.65 -25.98 12.57
C HIS A 290 10.86 -25.09 12.34
N VAL A 291 10.62 -23.79 12.26
CA VAL A 291 11.68 -22.79 12.07
C VAL A 291 11.48 -21.57 12.94
N MET A 292 12.56 -20.89 13.28
CA MET A 292 12.53 -19.53 13.84
C MET A 292 13.05 -18.54 12.80
N LEU A 293 12.34 -17.44 12.56
CA LEU A 293 12.78 -16.39 11.64
C LEU A 293 13.27 -15.15 12.39
N ILE A 294 14.57 -14.89 12.30
CA ILE A 294 15.25 -13.90 13.12
C ILE A 294 15.61 -12.67 12.27
N ASP A 295 15.34 -11.48 12.83
CA ASP A 295 15.74 -10.18 12.28
C ASP A 295 14.91 -9.71 11.08
N ILE A 296 13.59 -9.92 11.12
CA ILE A 296 12.67 -9.56 10.04
C ILE A 296 12.67 -8.02 9.81
N PRO A 297 12.99 -7.53 8.60
CA PRO A 297 13.11 -6.12 8.28
C PRO A 297 11.74 -5.49 8.08
N VAL A 298 11.27 -4.74 9.07
CA VAL A 298 10.03 -3.94 8.98
C VAL A 298 10.37 -2.46 8.94
N PHE A 299 10.99 -2.03 7.84
CA PHE A 299 11.38 -0.65 7.60
C PHE A 299 11.34 -0.32 6.10
N GLU A 300 11.45 0.96 5.75
CA GLU A 300 11.02 1.49 4.43
C GLU A 300 11.95 1.20 3.25
N ASN A 301 13.07 0.50 3.45
CA ASN A 301 13.85 0.02 2.33
C ASN A 301 13.12 -1.16 1.69
N LYS A 302 12.25 -0.89 0.71
CA LYS A 302 11.28 -1.87 0.18
C LYS A 302 11.90 -3.18 -0.30
N GLY A 303 13.19 -3.19 -0.61
CA GLY A 303 13.95 -4.39 -0.93
C GLY A 303 14.08 -5.39 0.22
N ASP A 304 14.35 -4.94 1.45
CA ASP A 304 14.56 -5.86 2.58
C ASP A 304 13.26 -6.58 2.99
N PRO A 305 12.09 -5.90 3.08
CA PRO A 305 10.80 -6.56 3.18
C PRO A 305 10.48 -7.49 2.01
N ALA A 306 10.93 -7.18 0.77
CA ALA A 306 10.74 -8.11 -0.34
C ALA A 306 11.55 -9.41 -0.16
N ILE A 307 12.77 -9.34 0.40
CA ILE A 307 13.54 -10.54 0.79
C ILE A 307 12.73 -11.34 1.81
N ALA A 308 12.26 -10.69 2.88
CA ALA A 308 11.51 -11.36 3.94
C ALA A 308 10.17 -11.96 3.44
N ALA A 309 9.49 -11.30 2.50
CA ALA A 309 8.32 -11.85 1.83
C ALA A 309 8.68 -13.14 1.07
N GLY A 310 9.78 -13.13 0.32
CA GLY A 310 10.31 -14.31 -0.36
C GLY A 310 10.72 -15.44 0.58
N GLU A 311 11.33 -15.13 1.73
CA GLU A 311 11.63 -16.11 2.79
C GLU A 311 10.35 -16.76 3.31
N VAL A 312 9.28 -16.00 3.55
CA VAL A 312 7.98 -16.55 3.97
C VAL A 312 7.37 -17.45 2.89
N PHE A 313 7.39 -17.04 1.61
CA PHE A 313 6.89 -17.89 0.51
C PHE A 313 7.66 -19.20 0.38
N LEU A 314 8.98 -19.16 0.54
CA LEU A 314 9.81 -20.35 0.52
C LEU A 314 9.44 -21.32 1.66
N LEU A 315 9.19 -20.81 2.85
CA LEU A 315 8.81 -21.63 4.01
C LEU A 315 7.41 -22.21 3.88
N ASP A 316 6.46 -21.43 3.37
CA ASP A 316 5.10 -21.89 3.07
C ASP A 316 5.13 -23.02 2.04
N LYS A 317 5.91 -22.84 0.96
CA LYS A 317 6.14 -23.84 -0.07
C LYS A 317 6.70 -25.15 0.46
N LEU A 318 7.62 -25.07 1.40
CA LEU A 318 8.25 -26.23 2.05
C LEU A 318 7.42 -26.79 3.22
N ASN A 319 6.21 -26.27 3.44
CA ASN A 319 5.30 -26.62 4.53
C ASN A 319 6.00 -26.56 5.91
N LYS A 320 6.74 -25.47 6.16
CA LYS A 320 7.49 -25.25 7.41
C LYS A 320 6.72 -24.29 8.31
N THR A 321 6.58 -24.66 9.58
CA THR A 321 5.87 -23.84 10.56
C THR A 321 6.83 -22.86 11.24
N ILE A 322 6.53 -21.56 11.15
CA ILE A 322 7.27 -20.51 11.87
C ILE A 322 6.78 -20.46 13.33
N VAL A 323 7.58 -20.99 14.25
CA VAL A 323 7.20 -21.08 15.68
C VAL A 323 7.62 -19.86 16.50
N PHE A 324 8.54 -19.07 15.96
CA PHE A 324 8.99 -17.83 16.56
C PHE A 324 9.52 -16.89 15.47
N HIS A 325 9.24 -15.61 15.63
CA HIS A 325 9.90 -14.58 14.84
C HIS A 325 10.14 -13.32 15.66
N CYS A 326 11.06 -12.48 15.19
CA CYS A 326 11.34 -11.18 15.76
C CYS A 326 11.62 -10.15 14.68
N GLU A 327 11.20 -8.92 14.93
CA GLU A 327 11.50 -7.77 14.08
C GLU A 327 12.94 -7.28 14.29
N ALA A 328 13.53 -6.76 13.21
CA ALA A 328 14.79 -6.04 13.21
C ALA A 328 14.82 -4.95 14.29
N HIS A 329 16.01 -4.70 14.84
CA HIS A 329 16.26 -3.77 15.96
C HIS A 329 15.63 -4.13 17.32
N SER A 330 14.48 -4.80 17.35
CA SER A 330 13.83 -5.27 18.58
C SER A 330 14.22 -6.69 18.98
N CYS A 331 14.83 -7.44 18.06
CA CYS A 331 15.10 -8.87 18.23
C CYS A 331 16.01 -9.22 19.43
N ILE A 332 16.93 -8.33 19.83
CA ILE A 332 17.80 -8.54 21.01
C ILE A 332 16.99 -8.79 22.28
N ARG A 333 15.88 -8.07 22.46
CA ARG A 333 15.02 -8.17 23.65
C ARG A 333 14.25 -9.48 23.70
N ASN A 334 14.04 -10.11 22.54
CA ASN A 334 13.25 -11.33 22.41
C ASN A 334 14.06 -12.62 22.53
N LEU A 335 15.38 -12.56 22.72
CA LEU A 335 16.25 -13.74 22.80
C LEU A 335 15.80 -14.72 23.90
N ARG A 336 15.42 -14.22 25.08
CA ARG A 336 14.91 -15.08 26.18
C ARG A 336 13.63 -15.83 25.78
N LYS A 337 12.75 -15.16 25.02
CA LYS A 337 11.51 -15.76 24.51
C LYS A 337 11.83 -16.84 23.46
N ALA A 338 12.77 -16.57 22.55
CA ALA A 338 13.24 -17.55 21.57
C ALA A 338 13.80 -18.80 22.26
N ILE A 339 14.68 -18.63 23.27
CA ILE A 339 15.22 -19.74 24.06
C ILE A 339 14.09 -20.53 24.73
N LYS A 340 13.09 -19.87 25.33
CA LYS A 340 11.95 -20.53 25.97
C LYS A 340 11.13 -21.35 24.96
N VAL A 341 10.81 -20.78 23.79
CA VAL A 341 10.07 -21.50 22.73
C VAL A 341 10.88 -22.70 22.23
N SER A 342 12.19 -22.56 22.04
CA SER A 342 13.05 -23.62 21.51
C SER A 342 13.08 -24.89 22.38
N LYS A 343 12.78 -24.78 23.68
CA LYS A 343 12.73 -25.94 24.60
C LYS A 343 11.53 -26.86 24.34
N GLY A 344 10.51 -26.37 23.63
CA GLY A 344 9.33 -27.16 23.28
C GLY A 344 9.53 -28.07 22.06
N TYR A 345 10.68 -27.98 21.38
CA TYR A 345 10.92 -28.70 20.13
C TYR A 345 12.19 -29.55 20.21
N PRO A 346 12.19 -30.78 19.65
CA PRO A 346 13.40 -31.59 19.51
C PRO A 346 14.54 -30.84 18.81
N LYS A 347 15.77 -31.31 18.98
CA LYS A 347 16.97 -30.69 18.43
C LYS A 347 16.91 -30.59 16.89
N ASP A 348 16.59 -31.69 16.23
CA ASP A 348 16.65 -31.82 14.77
C ASP A 348 15.39 -31.31 14.06
N ASP A 349 14.32 -31.05 14.82
CA ASP A 349 13.02 -30.59 14.30
C ASP A 349 12.91 -29.05 14.14
N LEU A 350 13.83 -28.29 14.77
CA LEU A 350 13.79 -26.84 14.81
C LEU A 350 15.11 -26.21 14.34
N VAL A 351 15.02 -25.43 13.26
CA VAL A 351 16.15 -24.70 12.63
C VAL A 351 16.01 -23.19 12.84
N ILE A 352 17.14 -22.51 13.04
CA ILE A 352 17.19 -21.05 13.21
C ILE A 352 17.54 -20.40 11.86
N LEU A 353 16.64 -19.59 11.33
CA LEU A 353 16.81 -18.86 10.08
C LEU A 353 17.12 -17.40 10.38
N LEU A 354 18.20 -16.89 9.82
CA LEU A 354 18.64 -15.51 9.98
C LEU A 354 18.42 -14.78 8.65
N GLN A 355 17.78 -13.60 8.73
CA GLN A 355 17.43 -12.76 7.59
C GLN A 355 18.57 -12.59 6.56
N GLY A 356 18.22 -12.65 5.27
CA GLY A 356 19.12 -12.36 4.15
C GLY A 356 19.35 -10.87 3.90
N GLY A 357 19.98 -10.54 2.77
CA GLY A 357 20.07 -9.17 2.27
C GLY A 357 21.49 -8.64 2.10
N GLY A 358 21.71 -7.39 2.50
CA GLY A 358 23.01 -6.73 2.39
C GLY A 358 23.47 -6.19 3.72
N ASN A 359 23.50 -7.02 4.76
CA ASN A 359 23.83 -6.58 6.10
C ASN A 359 24.97 -7.40 6.73
N LEU A 360 25.71 -8.18 5.94
CA LEU A 360 26.86 -8.95 6.40
C LEU A 360 28.17 -8.16 6.19
N VAL A 361 28.82 -7.77 7.29
CA VAL A 361 29.97 -6.85 7.34
C VAL A 361 29.58 -5.41 6.98
N GLY A 362 29.93 -4.44 7.86
CA GLY A 362 29.55 -3.02 7.71
C GLY A 362 28.27 -2.63 8.45
N TYR A 363 27.53 -3.62 8.97
CA TYR A 363 26.29 -3.48 9.74
C TYR A 363 26.43 -4.22 11.08
N VAL A 364 27.28 -3.67 11.94
CA VAL A 364 27.74 -4.34 13.18
C VAL A 364 26.59 -4.65 14.14
N PHE A 365 25.54 -3.84 14.12
CA PHE A 365 24.40 -4.04 15.01
C PHE A 365 23.67 -5.35 14.66
N GLU A 366 23.44 -5.59 13.38
CA GLU A 366 22.82 -6.79 12.81
C GLU A 366 23.74 -8.02 13.02
N ASP A 367 25.06 -7.85 12.82
CA ASP A 367 26.04 -8.91 13.13
C ASP A 367 26.02 -9.28 14.63
N ARG A 368 25.82 -8.31 15.54
CA ARG A 368 25.69 -8.56 16.99
C ARG A 368 24.41 -9.30 17.33
N ILE A 369 23.30 -9.01 16.64
CA ILE A 369 22.05 -9.76 16.80
C ILE A 369 22.28 -11.20 16.39
N ARG A 370 22.78 -11.43 15.17
CA ARG A 370 23.05 -12.78 14.64
C ARG A 370 23.98 -13.56 15.57
N ARG A 371 25.08 -12.95 16.03
CA ARG A 371 25.98 -13.57 17.01
C ARG A 371 25.25 -14.08 18.26
N LYS A 372 24.37 -13.27 18.85
CA LYS A 372 23.63 -13.66 20.06
C LYS A 372 22.72 -14.87 19.84
N TYR A 373 22.08 -14.96 18.68
CA TYR A 373 21.23 -16.11 18.35
C TYR A 373 22.08 -17.35 18.06
N ILE A 374 23.12 -17.23 17.24
CA ILE A 374 24.01 -18.35 16.91
C ILE A 374 24.69 -18.90 18.19
N ASP A 375 25.16 -18.02 19.08
CA ASP A 375 25.78 -18.41 20.35
C ASP A 375 24.78 -19.04 21.35
N ALA A 376 23.50 -18.66 21.28
CA ALA A 376 22.46 -19.21 22.15
C ALA A 376 21.94 -20.58 21.71
N PHE A 377 22.18 -20.98 20.46
CA PHE A 377 21.70 -22.24 19.88
C PHE A 377 22.84 -23.08 19.26
N PRO A 378 23.91 -23.42 20.01
CA PRO A 378 25.09 -24.09 19.46
C PRO A 378 24.81 -25.50 18.95
N GLU A 379 23.75 -26.15 19.44
CA GLU A 379 23.36 -27.49 19.04
C GLU A 379 22.40 -27.51 17.84
N ARG A 380 21.80 -26.36 17.47
CA ARG A 380 20.80 -26.32 16.39
C ARG A 380 21.43 -25.80 15.10
N ASN A 381 20.93 -26.29 13.97
CA ASN A 381 21.34 -25.76 12.68
C ASN A 381 20.85 -24.31 12.54
N CYS A 382 21.76 -23.47 12.04
CA CYS A 382 21.52 -22.07 11.74
C CYS A 382 21.77 -21.85 10.25
N ILE A 383 20.86 -21.18 9.57
CA ILE A 383 21.00 -20.80 8.17
C ILE A 383 20.92 -19.27 8.09
N LEU A 384 22.01 -18.65 7.64
CA LEU A 384 22.03 -17.25 7.24
C LEU A 384 21.68 -17.18 5.77
N PHE A 385 20.50 -16.63 5.49
CA PHE A 385 19.99 -16.46 4.14
C PHE A 385 20.87 -15.53 3.29
N SER A 386 20.60 -15.48 1.98
CA SER A 386 21.52 -14.97 0.96
C SER A 386 22.01 -13.55 1.26
N GLN A 387 23.32 -13.37 1.47
CA GLN A 387 23.95 -12.10 1.80
C GLN A 387 24.80 -11.56 0.64
N SER A 388 24.82 -10.22 0.48
CA SER A 388 25.97 -9.56 -0.15
C SER A 388 26.96 -9.10 0.91
N ILE A 389 28.24 -9.15 0.55
CA ILE A 389 29.35 -8.60 1.33
C ILE A 389 30.08 -7.58 0.47
N TRP A 390 30.25 -6.36 0.98
CA TRP A 390 31.13 -5.37 0.39
C TRP A 390 32.03 -4.77 1.45
N LEU A 391 33.29 -4.57 1.09
CA LEU A 391 34.31 -4.09 2.02
C LEU A 391 34.67 -2.65 1.67
N HIS A 392 34.30 -1.72 2.54
CA HIS A 392 34.85 -0.37 2.56
C HIS A 392 36.16 -0.38 3.35
N GLY A 393 37.13 0.47 2.98
CA GLY A 393 38.39 0.61 3.73
C GLY A 393 38.25 0.94 5.23
N LYS A 394 37.05 1.35 5.68
CA LYS A 394 36.72 1.63 7.08
C LYS A 394 36.19 0.42 7.86
N TYR A 395 35.88 -0.70 7.19
CA TYR A 395 35.25 -1.89 7.80
C TYR A 395 36.24 -2.90 8.37
N SER A 396 37.50 -2.53 8.64
CA SER A 396 38.49 -3.46 9.17
C SER A 396 38.10 -4.03 10.55
N VAL A 397 37.49 -3.21 11.40
CA VAL A 397 36.95 -3.61 12.72
C VAL A 397 35.73 -4.51 12.55
N ASP A 398 34.80 -4.13 11.68
CA ASP A 398 33.55 -4.87 11.42
C ASP A 398 33.86 -6.24 10.83
N LEU A 399 34.82 -6.30 9.91
CA LEU A 399 35.29 -7.55 9.33
C LEU A 399 35.93 -8.44 10.40
N LYS A 400 36.73 -7.89 11.32
CA LYS A 400 37.29 -8.66 12.44
C LYS A 400 36.18 -9.24 13.32
N PHE A 401 35.15 -8.46 13.63
CA PHE A 401 34.00 -8.92 14.40
C PHE A 401 33.20 -10.02 13.66
N ALA A 402 32.96 -9.84 12.36
CA ALA A 402 32.30 -10.84 11.53
C ALA A 402 33.10 -12.14 11.46
N ARG A 403 34.43 -12.09 11.31
CA ARG A 403 35.30 -13.28 11.33
C ARG A 403 35.14 -14.09 12.62
N GLN A 404 35.12 -13.40 13.77
CA GLN A 404 34.88 -14.04 15.07
C GLN A 404 33.47 -14.61 15.21
N THR A 405 32.50 -13.98 14.55
CA THR A 405 31.10 -14.39 14.64
C THR A 405 30.81 -15.62 13.79
N TYR A 406 31.33 -15.68 12.56
CA TYR A 406 30.90 -16.67 11.57
C TYR A 406 31.88 -17.82 11.32
N SER A 407 33.17 -17.67 11.66
CA SER A 407 34.16 -18.74 11.44
C SER A 407 34.04 -19.85 12.49
N ASN A 408 34.51 -21.05 12.14
CA ASN A 408 34.58 -22.23 13.00
C ASN A 408 33.21 -22.64 13.57
N ARG A 409 32.19 -22.70 12.70
CA ARG A 409 30.83 -23.11 13.07
C ARG A 409 30.31 -24.16 12.10
N SER A 410 30.33 -25.41 12.53
CA SER A 410 29.83 -26.55 11.75
C SER A 410 28.30 -26.56 11.62
N ASN A 411 27.58 -25.97 12.58
CA ASN A 411 26.12 -25.86 12.59
C ASN A 411 25.61 -24.62 11.83
N LEU A 412 26.48 -23.84 11.20
CA LEU A 412 26.11 -22.64 10.44
C LEU A 412 26.33 -22.83 8.94
N VAL A 413 25.28 -22.51 8.18
CA VAL A 413 25.33 -22.38 6.72
C VAL A 413 25.08 -20.92 6.36
N ILE A 414 25.91 -20.35 5.47
CA ILE A 414 25.75 -18.98 4.99
C ILE A 414 25.54 -19.02 3.48
N PHE A 415 24.45 -18.41 3.04
CA PHE A 415 24.18 -18.19 1.62
C PHE A 415 24.79 -16.86 1.18
N LEU A 416 25.45 -16.86 0.03
CA LEU A 416 26.02 -15.66 -0.59
C LEU A 416 25.34 -15.45 -1.94
N ARG A 417 24.84 -14.23 -2.16
CA ARG A 417 23.95 -13.97 -3.30
C ARG A 417 24.63 -13.63 -4.61
N ASP A 418 25.96 -13.54 -4.62
CA ASP A 418 26.73 -13.21 -5.80
C ASP A 418 28.18 -13.73 -5.67
N ARG A 419 28.86 -13.93 -6.81
CA ARG A 419 30.21 -14.50 -6.86
C ARG A 419 31.24 -13.68 -6.09
N GLN A 420 31.16 -12.35 -6.16
CA GLN A 420 32.05 -11.46 -5.39
C GLN A 420 31.90 -11.68 -3.89
N SER A 421 30.66 -11.74 -3.40
CA SER A 421 30.35 -11.99 -1.98
C SER A 421 30.82 -13.37 -1.53
N LEU A 422 30.68 -14.41 -2.36
CA LEU A 422 31.21 -15.75 -2.11
C LEU A 422 32.72 -15.75 -1.91
N GLU A 423 33.46 -15.11 -2.82
CA GLU A 423 34.92 -15.06 -2.74
C GLU A 423 35.42 -14.25 -1.54
N ILE A 424 34.73 -13.14 -1.22
CA ILE A 424 35.00 -12.38 0.01
C ILE A 424 34.74 -13.25 1.24
N ALA A 425 33.63 -13.98 1.29
CA ALA A 425 33.30 -14.87 2.40
C ALA A 425 34.35 -15.99 2.56
N LYS A 426 34.72 -16.70 1.48
CA LYS A 426 35.75 -17.77 1.49
C LYS A 426 37.10 -17.28 2.00
N LYS A 427 37.49 -16.06 1.63
CA LYS A 427 38.73 -15.46 2.13
C LYS A 427 38.69 -15.20 3.63
N ASN A 428 37.54 -14.79 4.16
CA ASN A 428 37.43 -14.23 5.52
C ASN A 428 36.86 -15.19 6.56
N PHE A 429 35.93 -16.06 6.20
CA PHE A 429 35.24 -16.97 7.11
C PHE A 429 35.75 -18.39 6.88
N LYS A 430 36.41 -18.96 7.90
CA LYS A 430 37.03 -20.28 7.84
C LYS A 430 36.18 -21.31 8.57
N ALA A 431 36.22 -22.57 8.11
CA ALA A 431 35.49 -23.67 8.73
C ALA A 431 34.00 -23.36 9.02
N VAL A 432 33.31 -22.88 7.98
CA VAL A 432 31.87 -22.65 7.94
C VAL A 432 31.38 -23.01 6.54
N ARG A 433 30.15 -23.53 6.41
CA ARG A 433 29.60 -23.89 5.11
C ARG A 433 29.11 -22.64 4.40
N LEU A 434 29.68 -22.34 3.23
CA LEU A 434 29.30 -21.22 2.37
C LEU A 434 28.66 -21.78 1.10
N ILE A 435 27.52 -21.25 0.69
CA ILE A 435 26.79 -21.69 -0.50
C ILE A 435 26.43 -20.47 -1.35
N LEU A 436 26.67 -20.52 -2.65
CA LEU A 436 26.15 -19.56 -3.62
C LEU A 436 24.66 -19.82 -3.79
N ALA A 437 23.81 -18.84 -3.51
CA ALA A 437 22.36 -19.01 -3.65
C ALA A 437 21.71 -17.69 -4.09
N PRO A 438 20.68 -17.71 -4.95
CA PRO A 438 19.98 -16.50 -5.38
C PRO A 438 19.39 -15.70 -4.21
N ASP A 439 19.02 -14.45 -4.48
CA ASP A 439 18.31 -13.62 -3.51
C ASP A 439 16.90 -14.17 -3.23
N LEU A 440 16.49 -14.25 -1.96
CA LEU A 440 15.20 -14.85 -1.60
C LEU A 440 14.00 -14.07 -2.14
N ALA A 441 14.14 -12.79 -2.52
CA ALA A 441 13.05 -12.06 -3.16
C ALA A 441 12.53 -12.77 -4.44
N PHE A 442 13.35 -13.62 -5.10
CA PHE A 442 12.89 -14.44 -6.22
C PHE A 442 11.80 -15.47 -5.85
N CYS A 443 11.70 -15.87 -4.58
CA CYS A 443 10.64 -16.75 -4.10
C CYS A 443 9.25 -16.09 -4.11
N ILE A 444 9.16 -14.78 -4.33
CA ILE A 444 7.89 -14.10 -4.61
C ILE A 444 7.30 -14.55 -5.97
N GLY A 445 8.16 -14.86 -6.95
CA GLY A 445 7.75 -15.25 -8.29
C GLY A 445 7.37 -14.11 -9.22
N MET A 446 6.93 -14.50 -10.42
CA MET A 446 6.50 -13.54 -11.44
C MET A 446 5.25 -12.80 -10.96
N ILE A 447 5.26 -11.47 -11.09
CA ILE A 447 4.14 -10.62 -10.72
C ILE A 447 3.58 -9.99 -11.99
N LEU A 448 2.28 -10.17 -12.19
CA LEU A 448 1.57 -9.51 -13.26
C LEU A 448 1.43 -8.02 -12.95
N ARG A 449 1.56 -7.21 -14.00
CA ARG A 449 1.32 -5.78 -13.91
C ARG A 449 -0.17 -5.54 -13.61
N GLN A 450 -0.44 -4.77 -12.56
CA GLN A 450 -1.78 -4.46 -12.06
C GLN A 450 -2.28 -3.10 -12.53
N MET A 451 -1.37 -2.19 -12.92
CA MET A 451 -1.73 -0.84 -13.35
C MET A 451 -1.04 -0.44 -14.66
N PRO A 452 -1.68 0.37 -15.52
CA PRO A 452 -1.01 0.96 -16.65
C PRO A 452 0.12 1.90 -16.18
N PRO A 453 1.21 2.01 -16.96
CA PRO A 453 2.28 2.95 -16.65
C PRO A 453 1.75 4.39 -16.68
N LEU A 454 2.22 5.21 -15.73
CA LEU A 454 1.94 6.64 -15.62
C LEU A 454 3.08 7.49 -16.18
N TYR A 455 4.28 6.93 -16.27
CA TYR A 455 5.49 7.58 -16.74
C TYR A 455 6.20 6.68 -17.76
N ASP A 456 6.94 7.28 -18.69
CA ASP A 456 7.85 6.54 -19.57
C ASP A 456 8.96 5.91 -18.75
N ILE A 457 9.53 6.66 -17.79
CA ILE A 457 10.61 6.19 -16.93
C ILE A 457 10.28 6.42 -15.45
N ILE A 458 10.35 5.35 -14.66
CA ILE A 458 10.54 5.44 -13.20
C ILE A 458 12.03 5.34 -12.92
N TRP A 459 12.60 6.39 -12.35
CA TRP A 459 14.00 6.43 -11.96
C TRP A 459 14.13 6.28 -10.45
N LEU A 460 14.26 5.03 -9.98
CA LEU A 460 14.48 4.70 -8.58
C LEU A 460 15.95 4.96 -8.21
N ARG A 461 16.21 6.17 -7.73
CA ARG A 461 17.55 6.67 -7.42
C ARG A 461 17.82 6.67 -5.92
N ARG A 462 18.99 6.17 -5.50
CA ARG A 462 19.45 6.28 -4.12
C ARG A 462 19.93 7.69 -3.80
N GLU A 463 19.56 8.16 -2.62
CA GLU A 463 20.09 9.41 -2.03
C GLU A 463 20.90 9.18 -0.75
N ASP A 464 21.07 7.93 -0.34
CA ASP A 464 21.85 7.53 0.84
C ASP A 464 23.35 7.28 0.52
N THR A 465 24.12 6.84 1.53
CA THR A 465 25.57 6.60 1.40
C THR A 465 25.96 5.46 0.48
N GLU A 466 25.01 4.60 0.09
CA GLU A 466 25.23 3.54 -0.89
C GLU A 466 25.03 4.03 -2.34
N SER A 467 24.61 5.30 -2.52
CA SER A 467 24.43 5.90 -3.84
C SER A 467 25.70 5.86 -4.67
N SER A 468 25.52 5.54 -5.96
CA SER A 468 26.58 5.58 -6.97
C SER A 468 27.02 7.01 -7.31
N SER A 469 26.39 8.04 -6.73
CA SER A 469 26.78 9.46 -6.83
C SER A 469 26.92 9.99 -8.26
N TYR A 470 26.24 9.39 -9.23
CA TYR A 470 26.22 9.87 -10.61
C TYR A 470 25.44 11.18 -10.74
N THR A 471 25.81 11.96 -11.75
CA THR A 471 25.07 13.14 -12.18
C THR A 471 23.78 12.74 -12.87
N PHE A 472 22.66 13.29 -12.41
CA PHE A 472 21.37 13.11 -13.05
C PHE A 472 21.35 13.89 -14.37
N PRO A 473 21.02 13.25 -15.51
CA PRO A 473 21.08 13.89 -16.82
C PRO A 473 19.91 14.85 -17.03
N ASN A 474 20.05 15.72 -18.03
CA ASN A 474 18.93 16.53 -18.52
C ASN A 474 17.95 15.64 -19.29
N ILE A 475 16.69 15.62 -18.85
CA ILE A 475 15.64 14.81 -19.46
C ILE A 475 15.03 15.58 -20.65
N PRO A 476 14.86 14.96 -21.83
CA PRO A 476 14.15 15.57 -22.96
C PRO A 476 12.69 15.89 -22.62
N ASP A 477 12.18 17.02 -23.09
CA ASP A 477 10.82 17.52 -22.77
C ASP A 477 9.69 16.56 -23.19
N ASN A 478 9.95 15.68 -24.16
CA ASN A 478 8.98 14.71 -24.68
C ASN A 478 8.95 13.39 -23.89
N ILE A 479 9.71 13.25 -22.81
CA ILE A 479 9.82 12.03 -22.02
C ILE A 479 9.34 12.30 -20.59
N SER A 480 8.35 11.54 -20.14
CA SER A 480 7.84 11.64 -18.77
C SER A 480 8.68 10.80 -17.80
N VAL A 481 9.29 11.46 -16.80
CA VAL A 481 10.17 10.79 -15.82
C VAL A 481 9.75 11.14 -14.40
N ASN A 482 9.66 10.14 -13.54
CA ASN A 482 9.60 10.33 -12.08
C ASN A 482 10.87 9.78 -11.44
N ALA A 483 11.73 10.70 -11.00
CA ALA A 483 12.95 10.37 -10.28
C ALA A 483 12.73 10.56 -8.77
N SER A 484 12.81 9.47 -8.01
CA SER A 484 12.64 9.51 -6.56
C SER A 484 13.31 8.33 -5.86
N ASP A 485 13.51 8.49 -4.55
CA ASP A 485 13.94 7.40 -3.67
C ASP A 485 12.74 6.89 -2.87
N TRP A 486 12.52 5.58 -2.86
CA TRP A 486 11.44 4.95 -2.09
C TRP A 486 11.62 4.99 -0.57
N LEU A 487 12.77 5.49 -0.09
CA LEU A 487 13.01 5.76 1.32
C LEU A 487 12.34 7.07 1.79
N LYS A 488 11.93 7.93 0.85
CA LYS A 488 11.36 9.25 1.16
C LYS A 488 9.90 9.22 1.60
N TRP A 489 9.22 8.10 1.39
CA TRP A 489 7.82 7.95 1.74
C TRP A 489 7.60 6.70 2.58
N ARG A 490 6.58 6.79 3.42
CA ARG A 490 6.21 5.75 4.38
C ARG A 490 5.11 4.88 3.79
N SER A 491 5.22 3.59 4.02
CA SER A 491 4.16 2.65 3.66
C SER A 491 3.07 2.69 4.72
N ASN A 492 1.87 2.23 4.37
CA ASN A 492 0.86 1.97 5.37
C ASN A 492 1.32 0.87 6.34
N THR A 493 0.84 0.91 7.58
CA THR A 493 1.15 -0.10 8.59
C THR A 493 -0.06 -0.97 8.86
N GLY A 494 0.10 -2.28 8.70
CA GLY A 494 -0.77 -3.30 9.26
C GLY A 494 -0.52 -3.54 10.75
N ASN A 495 -1.19 -4.58 11.28
CA ASN A 495 -1.20 -4.90 12.71
C ASN A 495 -0.15 -5.96 13.09
N ARG A 496 0.37 -6.71 12.11
CA ARG A 496 1.33 -7.81 12.34
C ARG A 496 2.66 -7.55 11.62
N VAL A 497 3.75 -8.07 12.18
CA VAL A 497 5.11 -7.98 11.62
C VAL A 497 5.14 -8.49 10.17
N VAL A 498 4.64 -9.70 9.93
CA VAL A 498 4.62 -10.32 8.60
C VAL A 498 3.68 -9.57 7.64
N GLU A 499 2.57 -9.04 8.13
CA GLU A 499 1.67 -8.21 7.31
C GLU A 499 2.37 -6.93 6.82
N ASN A 500 3.10 -6.25 7.72
CA ASN A 500 3.88 -5.07 7.35
C ASN A 500 4.95 -5.39 6.30
N VAL A 501 5.60 -6.56 6.39
CA VAL A 501 6.56 -7.01 5.37
C VAL A 501 5.92 -7.01 3.98
N PHE A 502 4.75 -7.66 3.84
CA PHE A 502 4.03 -7.74 2.57
C PHE A 502 3.53 -6.39 2.08
N ILE A 503 3.01 -5.54 2.98
CA ILE A 503 2.55 -4.18 2.62
C ILE A 503 3.71 -3.36 2.05
N ILE A 504 4.84 -3.30 2.77
CA ILE A 504 6.00 -2.51 2.35
C ILE A 504 6.56 -3.07 1.02
N ALA A 505 6.69 -4.39 0.89
CA ALA A 505 7.14 -5.00 -0.37
C ALA A 505 6.19 -4.68 -1.54
N SER A 506 4.87 -4.81 -1.34
CA SER A 506 3.84 -4.51 -2.35
C SER A 506 3.93 -3.06 -2.83
N GLU A 507 4.12 -2.10 -1.92
CA GLU A 507 4.29 -0.69 -2.27
C GLU A 507 5.53 -0.43 -3.14
N GLY A 508 6.61 -1.20 -2.91
CA GLY A 508 7.81 -1.17 -3.77
C GLY A 508 7.50 -1.58 -5.21
N PHE A 509 6.77 -2.67 -5.40
CA PHE A 509 6.33 -3.10 -6.72
C PHE A 509 5.33 -2.12 -7.36
N GLN A 510 4.34 -1.62 -6.61
CA GLN A 510 3.37 -0.63 -7.10
C GLN A 510 4.06 0.65 -7.56
N PHE A 511 5.12 1.07 -6.88
CA PHE A 511 5.93 2.21 -7.30
C PHE A 511 6.62 1.94 -8.65
N LEU A 512 7.27 0.78 -8.82
CA LEU A 512 8.00 0.43 -10.05
C LEU A 512 7.07 0.24 -11.26
N GLN A 513 5.87 -0.32 -11.07
CA GLN A 513 4.90 -0.54 -12.15
C GLN A 513 4.40 0.75 -12.81
N ARG A 514 4.58 1.92 -12.19
CA ARG A 514 4.21 3.21 -12.77
C ARG A 514 5.07 3.58 -13.98
N GLY A 515 6.20 2.90 -14.22
CA GLY A 515 7.08 3.14 -15.36
C GLY A 515 6.83 2.16 -16.51
N ARG A 516 7.03 2.61 -17.75
CA ARG A 516 7.24 1.69 -18.87
C ARG A 516 8.61 1.04 -18.75
N ILE A 517 9.62 1.85 -18.42
CA ILE A 517 10.98 1.44 -18.09
C ILE A 517 11.32 1.83 -16.64
N VAL A 518 12.15 1.03 -15.99
CA VAL A 518 12.76 1.38 -14.69
C VAL A 518 14.24 1.69 -14.89
N VAL A 519 14.74 2.76 -14.28
CA VAL A 519 16.18 3.01 -14.12
C VAL A 519 16.50 2.96 -12.63
N THR A 520 17.53 2.22 -12.23
CA THR A 520 17.83 2.09 -10.80
C THR A 520 19.29 1.79 -10.48
N ASP A 521 19.75 2.32 -9.35
CA ASP A 521 21.00 1.95 -8.68
C ASP A 521 20.75 1.14 -7.38
N ARG A 522 19.53 0.61 -7.21
CA ARG A 522 19.17 -0.34 -6.14
C ARG A 522 19.11 -1.76 -6.69
N LEU A 523 19.79 -2.70 -6.02
CA LEU A 523 19.72 -4.12 -6.39
C LEU A 523 18.29 -4.66 -6.37
N HIS A 524 17.47 -4.29 -5.39
CA HIS A 524 16.07 -4.69 -5.39
C HIS A 524 15.22 -3.93 -6.43
N GLY A 525 15.66 -2.76 -6.89
CA GLY A 525 15.06 -2.17 -8.10
C GLY A 525 15.21 -3.10 -9.30
N HIS A 526 16.38 -3.73 -9.46
CA HIS A 526 16.65 -4.74 -10.48
C HIS A 526 15.81 -6.02 -10.28
N ILE A 527 15.88 -6.63 -9.09
CA ILE A 527 15.17 -7.89 -8.81
C ILE A 527 13.67 -7.71 -8.97
N LEU A 528 13.07 -6.69 -8.34
CA LEU A 528 11.62 -6.47 -8.41
C LEU A 528 11.16 -6.11 -9.82
N SER A 529 11.95 -5.36 -10.61
CA SER A 529 11.65 -5.14 -12.03
C SER A 529 11.74 -6.42 -12.86
N THR A 530 12.64 -7.33 -12.47
CA THR A 530 12.75 -8.66 -13.07
C THR A 530 11.47 -9.47 -12.81
N LEU A 531 10.98 -9.50 -11.57
CA LEU A 531 9.73 -10.18 -11.20
C LEU A 531 8.50 -9.60 -11.92
N LEU A 532 8.48 -8.28 -12.14
CA LEU A 532 7.40 -7.58 -12.85
C LEU A 532 7.48 -7.70 -14.39
N ASN A 533 8.53 -8.32 -14.91
CA ASN A 533 8.84 -8.33 -16.34
C ASN A 533 8.91 -6.92 -16.96
N ILE A 534 9.43 -5.94 -16.23
CA ILE A 534 9.58 -4.56 -16.71
C ILE A 534 10.99 -4.39 -17.27
N PRO A 535 11.19 -3.93 -18.52
CA PRO A 535 12.52 -3.63 -19.03
C PRO A 535 13.16 -2.52 -18.19
N HIS A 536 14.44 -2.65 -17.88
CA HIS A 536 15.07 -1.76 -16.92
C HIS A 536 16.57 -1.58 -17.12
N VAL A 537 17.09 -0.46 -16.65
CA VAL A 537 18.51 -0.12 -16.68
C VAL A 537 19.05 -0.14 -15.25
N ILE A 538 20.17 -0.82 -15.06
CA ILE A 538 20.89 -0.84 -13.78
C ILE A 538 22.13 0.03 -13.87
N ILE A 539 22.30 0.94 -12.91
CA ILE A 539 23.47 1.80 -12.79
C ILE A 539 24.35 1.24 -11.68
N ASP A 540 25.56 0.82 -12.03
CA ASP A 540 26.46 0.22 -11.05
C ASP A 540 27.01 1.26 -10.06
N ASN A 541 27.58 0.77 -8.95
CA ASN A 541 28.16 1.62 -7.91
C ASN A 541 29.69 1.41 -7.75
N PRO A 542 30.53 1.96 -8.65
CA PRO A 542 31.97 1.94 -8.48
C PRO A 542 32.40 2.57 -7.14
N PRO A 543 33.44 2.05 -6.47
CA PRO A 543 34.28 0.91 -6.87
C PRO A 543 33.72 -0.47 -6.45
N TYR A 544 32.52 -0.54 -5.86
CA TYR A 544 32.01 -1.75 -5.22
C TYR A 544 31.41 -2.75 -6.20
N LEU A 545 30.81 -2.27 -7.29
CA LEU A 545 30.29 -3.07 -8.41
C LEU A 545 29.24 -4.11 -7.98
N LYS A 546 28.40 -3.75 -7.00
CA LYS A 546 27.43 -4.66 -6.36
C LYS A 546 26.38 -5.14 -7.33
N LEU A 547 25.86 -4.24 -8.18
CA LEU A 547 24.78 -4.59 -9.10
C LEU A 547 25.32 -5.45 -10.24
N SER A 548 26.52 -5.15 -10.76
CA SER A 548 27.10 -5.97 -11.82
C SER A 548 27.54 -7.35 -11.33
N SER A 549 28.01 -7.50 -10.08
CA SER A 549 28.32 -8.82 -9.51
C SER A 549 27.09 -9.72 -9.49
N PHE A 550 25.96 -9.22 -8.97
CA PHE A 550 24.70 -9.97 -8.96
C PHE A 550 24.19 -10.26 -10.37
N HIS A 551 24.17 -9.25 -11.24
CA HIS A 551 23.70 -9.39 -12.61
C HIS A 551 24.50 -10.45 -13.38
N LYS A 552 25.83 -10.43 -13.28
CA LYS A 552 26.70 -11.44 -13.91
C LYS A 552 26.49 -12.84 -13.35
N THR A 553 26.13 -12.96 -12.07
CA THR A 553 25.90 -14.26 -11.43
C THR A 553 24.59 -14.87 -11.89
N TRP A 554 23.49 -14.10 -11.93
CA TRP A 554 22.14 -14.68 -12.05
C TRP A 554 21.34 -14.21 -13.27
N THR A 555 21.58 -13.01 -13.77
CA THR A 555 20.67 -12.35 -14.71
C THR A 555 21.34 -11.82 -15.97
N GLN A 556 22.57 -12.28 -16.27
CA GLN A 556 23.40 -11.77 -17.37
C GLN A 556 22.72 -11.90 -18.73
N GLY A 557 21.93 -12.97 -18.93
CA GLY A 557 21.27 -13.24 -20.20
C GLY A 557 19.99 -12.42 -20.45
N LEU A 558 19.53 -11.59 -19.49
CA LEU A 558 18.31 -10.79 -19.67
C LEU A 558 18.44 -9.81 -20.84
N SER A 559 17.63 -10.03 -21.87
CA SER A 559 17.58 -9.18 -23.07
C SER A 559 16.92 -7.81 -22.85
N ASN A 560 16.21 -7.64 -21.73
CA ASN A 560 15.50 -6.43 -21.34
C ASN A 560 16.17 -5.66 -20.18
N THR A 561 17.40 -6.03 -19.82
CA THR A 561 18.20 -5.35 -18.80
C THR A 561 19.49 -4.81 -19.42
N ILE A 562 19.80 -3.54 -19.14
CA ILE A 562 21.06 -2.91 -19.58
C ILE A 562 21.85 -2.42 -18.36
N LEU A 563 23.12 -2.81 -18.28
CA LEU A 563 24.05 -2.34 -17.24
C LEU A 563 24.87 -1.15 -17.76
N VAL A 564 24.91 -0.08 -16.97
CA VAL A 564 25.65 1.16 -17.28
C VAL A 564 26.41 1.68 -16.05
N SER A 565 27.25 2.69 -16.27
CA SER A 565 28.13 3.24 -15.21
C SER A 565 27.81 4.68 -14.82
N ASN A 566 26.94 5.40 -15.55
CA ASN A 566 26.57 6.78 -15.22
C ASN A 566 25.17 7.16 -15.70
N GLY A 567 24.66 8.31 -15.23
CA GLY A 567 23.32 8.78 -15.52
C GLY A 567 23.05 9.07 -17.00
N SER A 568 24.01 9.63 -17.74
CA SER A 568 23.81 9.91 -19.18
C SER A 568 23.61 8.63 -19.96
N GLN A 569 24.49 7.64 -19.77
CA GLN A 569 24.35 6.32 -20.37
C GLN A 569 23.05 5.63 -19.95
N ALA A 570 22.62 5.84 -18.70
CA ALA A 570 21.37 5.27 -18.19
C ALA A 570 20.15 5.82 -18.93
N LEU A 571 20.13 7.12 -19.20
CA LEU A 571 19.09 7.74 -20.01
C LEU A 571 19.11 7.22 -21.44
N ASP A 572 20.27 7.18 -22.09
CA ASP A 572 20.40 6.67 -23.47
C ASP A 572 19.89 5.23 -23.59
N ALA A 573 20.28 4.37 -22.64
CA ALA A 573 19.82 2.98 -22.55
C ALA A 573 18.32 2.88 -22.27
N ALA A 574 17.77 3.74 -21.40
CA ALA A 574 16.33 3.76 -21.13
C ALA A 574 15.53 4.18 -22.37
N LEU A 575 16.02 5.16 -23.13
CA LEU A 575 15.41 5.58 -24.40
C LEU A 575 15.53 4.51 -25.49
N GLU A 576 16.60 3.72 -25.48
CA GLU A 576 16.71 2.53 -26.33
C GLU A 576 15.65 1.47 -25.96
N LEU A 577 15.50 1.15 -24.68
CA LEU A 577 14.50 0.19 -24.22
C LEU A 577 13.07 0.70 -24.49
N LEU A 578 12.79 1.99 -24.31
CA LEU A 578 11.50 2.59 -24.65
C LEU A 578 11.15 2.38 -26.13
N ARG A 579 12.09 2.62 -27.04
CA ARG A 579 11.91 2.40 -28.48
C ARG A 579 11.71 0.91 -28.80
N ARG A 580 12.49 0.04 -28.15
CA ARG A 580 12.42 -1.42 -28.39
C ARG A 580 11.09 -2.01 -27.92
N TYR A 581 10.56 -1.54 -26.79
CA TYR A 581 9.37 -2.10 -26.13
C TYR A 581 8.14 -1.19 -26.23
N GLU A 582 8.11 -0.26 -27.20
CA GLU A 582 7.08 0.76 -27.34
C GLU A 582 5.65 0.16 -27.39
N ASN A 583 5.49 -0.98 -28.05
CA ASN A 583 4.19 -1.66 -28.23
C ASN A 583 3.98 -2.88 -27.30
N SER A 584 4.94 -3.18 -26.43
CA SER A 584 4.94 -4.38 -25.59
C SER A 584 4.93 -3.98 -24.12
N LEU A 585 3.77 -3.58 -23.61
CA LEU A 585 3.56 -3.56 -22.17
C LEU A 585 3.29 -5.00 -21.70
N PRO A 586 3.91 -5.46 -20.59
CA PRO A 586 3.55 -6.74 -19.98
C PRO A 586 2.04 -6.79 -19.77
N SER A 587 1.43 -7.96 -20.02
CA SER A 587 -0.02 -8.14 -19.96
C SER A 587 -0.58 -7.64 -18.63
N LEU A 588 -1.52 -6.70 -18.68
CA LEU A 588 -2.34 -6.31 -17.54
C LEU A 588 -3.23 -7.49 -17.14
N SER A 589 -3.47 -7.71 -15.84
CA SER A 589 -4.46 -8.68 -15.35
C SER A 589 -5.89 -8.19 -15.68
N TYR A 590 -6.28 -8.24 -16.96
CA TYR A 590 -7.63 -7.83 -17.39
C TYR A 590 -8.70 -8.84 -16.94
N ARG A 591 -8.33 -10.10 -16.68
CA ARG A 591 -9.29 -11.16 -16.33
C ARG A 591 -9.87 -11.06 -14.92
N GLU A 592 -9.19 -10.40 -13.99
CA GLU A 592 -9.68 -10.27 -12.60
C GLU A 592 -10.37 -8.92 -12.33
N MET A 593 -10.10 -7.90 -13.15
CA MET A 593 -10.76 -6.59 -13.05
C MET A 593 -12.27 -6.67 -13.34
N PHE A 594 -12.70 -7.58 -14.22
CA PHE A 594 -14.11 -7.79 -14.59
C PHE A 594 -14.86 -8.81 -13.72
N ALA A 595 -14.17 -9.55 -12.84
CA ALA A 595 -14.82 -10.45 -11.88
C ALA A 595 -15.29 -9.73 -10.59
N LEU A 596 -15.13 -8.40 -10.54
CA LEU A 596 -15.47 -7.54 -9.41
C LEU A 596 -16.47 -6.41 -9.75
N THR A 597 -17.07 -6.46 -10.93
CA THR A 597 -18.38 -5.87 -11.23
C THR A 597 -19.44 -6.94 -11.07
#